data_AF-A0A953PFA1-F1
#
_entry.id   AF-A0A953PFA1-F1
#
_cell.length_a   1.000
_cell.length_b   1.000
_cell.length_c   1.000
_cell.angle_alpha   90.00
_cell.angle_beta   90.00
_cell.angle_gamma   90.00
#
_symmetry.space_group_name_H-M   'P 1'
#
loop_
_entity.id
_entity.type
_entity.pdbx_description
1 polymer ?
#
loop_
_entity_poly.entity_id
_entity_poly.type
_entity_poly.pdbx_seq_one_letter_code
_entity_poly.pdbx_strand_id
1 'polypeptide(L)'
;MKYLLTIILFSALAQGQSVVATSSALPDAPGRLPFWSLEKKVSVGIFAGLVAADAITTQHGLNRGFQEANPLMRPFVTRGVAGEAAGSALGFGTGLGVVYLLHRTHHYKAERIAMQVIIGGEGFVVARNIHALR
;
A
#
# COMPACT_ATOMS: atom_id res chain seq x y z
N MET A 1 9.08 -26.53 -5.81
CA MET A 1 9.79 -25.53 -6.64
C MET A 1 8.94 -24.31 -7.06
N LYS A 2 7.60 -24.34 -6.97
CA LYS A 2 6.74 -23.20 -7.35
C LYS A 2 6.82 -21.97 -6.43
N TYR A 3 7.20 -22.13 -5.16
CA TYR A 3 7.27 -21.03 -4.18
C TYR A 3 8.61 -20.29 -4.14
N LEU A 4 9.66 -20.87 -4.75
CA LEU A 4 10.97 -20.23 -4.86
C LEU A 4 10.93 -19.06 -5.85
N LEU A 5 10.15 -19.22 -6.92
CA LEU A 5 9.95 -18.21 -7.95
C LEU A 5 9.15 -17.00 -7.45
N THR A 6 8.17 -17.20 -6.56
CA THR A 6 7.41 -16.10 -5.94
C THR A 6 8.23 -15.32 -4.91
N ILE A 7 9.11 -15.98 -4.16
CA ILE A 7 10.04 -15.29 -3.24
C ILE A 7 11.05 -14.45 -4.03
N ILE A 8 11.61 -14.99 -5.12
CA ILE A 8 12.55 -14.24 -5.98
C ILE A 8 11.86 -13.05 -6.66
N LEU A 9 10.58 -13.18 -7.07
CA LEU A 9 9.81 -12.09 -7.66
C LEU A 9 9.48 -10.98 -6.64
N PHE A 10 9.31 -11.33 -5.36
CA PHE A 10 9.18 -10.35 -4.27
C PHE A 10 10.52 -9.66 -3.93
N SER A 11 11.64 -10.39 -4.03
CA SER A 11 12.99 -9.83 -3.85
C SER A 11 13.40 -8.87 -4.97
N ALA A 12 12.94 -9.10 -6.21
CA ALA A 12 13.31 -8.30 -7.37
C ALA A 12 12.70 -6.88 -7.35
N LEU A 13 11.55 -6.68 -6.69
CA LEU A 13 10.99 -5.34 -6.46
C LEU A 13 11.73 -4.58 -5.34
N ALA A 14 12.46 -5.29 -4.46
CA ALA A 14 13.28 -4.68 -3.42
C ALA A 14 14.67 -4.24 -3.91
N GLN A 15 15.07 -4.59 -5.15
CA GLN A 15 16.42 -4.36 -5.70
C GLN A 15 16.46 -3.37 -6.86
N GLY A 16 15.45 -2.53 -7.02
CA GLY A 16 15.39 -1.51 -8.09
C GLY A 16 16.15 -0.20 -7.84
N GLN A 17 17.15 -0.15 -6.95
CA GLN A 17 17.90 1.07 -6.63
C GLN A 17 19.39 1.06 -6.97
N SER A 18 19.89 0.08 -7.73
CA SER A 18 21.32 -0.02 -8.01
C SER A 18 21.66 0.18 -9.48
N VAL A 19 21.21 1.28 -10.08
CA VAL A 19 21.88 1.88 -11.25
C VAL A 19 21.73 3.39 -11.16
N VAL A 20 22.74 4.05 -10.59
CA VAL A 20 23.32 5.37 -10.95
C VAL A 20 24.00 5.98 -9.71
N ALA A 21 25.26 6.36 -9.93
CA ALA A 21 26.14 7.22 -9.12
C ALA A 21 26.96 6.57 -8.00
N THR A 22 28.20 6.21 -8.37
CA THR A 22 29.38 6.33 -7.52
C THR A 22 29.50 7.79 -7.06
N SER A 23 28.98 8.09 -5.88
CA SER A 23 29.48 9.19 -5.06
C SER A 23 29.52 8.69 -3.64
N SER A 24 30.70 8.75 -3.01
CA SER A 24 30.93 8.48 -1.60
C SER A 24 30.33 9.58 -0.72
N ALA A 25 29.08 9.96 -0.98
CA ALA A 25 28.28 10.72 -0.04
C ALA A 25 27.68 9.69 0.90
N LEU A 26 27.93 9.86 2.21
CA LEU A 26 27.10 9.21 3.21
C LEU A 26 25.64 9.44 2.81
N PRO A 27 24.77 8.41 2.82
CA PRO A 27 23.37 8.60 2.46
C PRO A 27 22.84 9.75 3.31
N ASP A 28 22.23 10.76 2.67
CA ASP A 28 21.68 11.91 3.36
C ASP A 28 20.87 11.40 4.56
N ALA A 29 21.27 11.82 5.77
CA ALA A 29 20.49 11.56 6.96
C ALA A 29 19.05 11.97 6.62
N PRO A 30 18.03 11.12 6.87
CA PRO A 30 16.68 11.28 6.30
C PRO A 30 16.24 12.72 6.46
N GLY A 31 16.40 13.47 5.36
CA GLY A 31 16.43 14.92 5.42
C GLY A 31 15.03 15.42 5.69
N ARG A 32 14.93 16.66 6.15
CA ARG A 32 13.68 17.42 6.22
C ARG A 32 13.20 17.77 4.81
N LEU A 33 13.01 16.76 3.95
CA LEU A 33 12.37 16.94 2.66
C LEU A 33 10.92 17.37 2.90
N PRO A 34 10.33 18.18 2.02
CA PRO A 34 8.89 18.44 2.07
C PRO A 34 8.11 17.13 2.05
N PHE A 35 6.99 17.06 2.79
CA PHE A 35 6.11 15.89 2.76
C PHE A 35 5.78 15.46 1.33
N TRP A 36 5.47 16.41 0.45
CA TRP A 36 5.14 16.19 -0.96
C TRP A 36 6.37 16.11 -1.87
N SER A 37 7.35 15.29 -1.50
CA SER A 37 8.47 14.92 -2.39
C SER A 37 8.00 14.04 -3.55
N LEU A 38 8.81 13.92 -4.60
CA LEU A 38 8.51 13.02 -5.73
C LEU A 38 8.33 11.57 -5.24
N GLU A 39 9.23 11.09 -4.38
CA GLU A 39 9.14 9.77 -3.76
C GLU A 39 7.80 9.58 -3.05
N LYS A 40 7.37 10.55 -2.24
CA LYS A 40 6.08 10.46 -1.54
C LYS A 40 4.91 10.42 -2.51
N LYS A 41 4.90 11.26 -3.54
CA LYS A 41 3.83 11.26 -4.55
C LYS A 41 3.72 9.91 -5.25
N VAL A 42 4.85 9.29 -5.61
CA VAL A 42 4.86 7.94 -6.21
C VAL A 42 4.31 6.91 -5.22
N SER A 43 4.79 6.90 -3.97
CA SER A 43 4.29 5.98 -2.94
C SER A 43 2.78 6.14 -2.69
N VAL A 44 2.28 7.38 -2.64
CA VAL A 44 0.85 7.66 -2.46
C VAL A 44 0.04 7.20 -3.67
N GLY A 45 0.57 7.37 -4.88
CA GLY A 45 -0.03 6.84 -6.10
C GLY A 45 -0.12 5.31 -6.09
N ILE A 46 0.94 4.62 -5.68
CA ILE A 46 0.93 3.15 -5.51
C ILE A 46 -0.12 2.73 -4.49
N PHE A 47 -0.15 3.38 -3.32
CA PHE A 47 -1.14 3.09 -2.29
C PHE A 47 -2.58 3.29 -2.79
N ALA A 48 -2.84 4.42 -3.48
CA ALA A 48 -4.15 4.67 -4.07
C ALA A 48 -4.55 3.61 -5.11
N GLY A 49 -3.60 3.19 -5.95
CA GLY A 49 -3.81 2.12 -6.93
C GLY A 49 -4.11 0.78 -6.27
N LEU A 50 -3.43 0.44 -5.19
CA LEU A 50 -3.67 -0.79 -4.43
C LEU A 50 -5.05 -0.77 -3.75
N VAL A 51 -5.43 0.34 -3.13
CA VAL A 51 -6.78 0.50 -2.53
C VAL A 51 -7.87 0.36 -3.59
N ALA A 52 -7.67 0.94 -4.78
CA ALA A 52 -8.62 0.79 -5.89
C ALA A 52 -8.69 -0.67 -6.40
N ALA A 53 -7.55 -1.34 -6.52
CA ALA A 53 -7.50 -2.75 -6.90
C ALA A 53 -8.19 -3.65 -5.85
N ASP A 54 -7.95 -3.39 -4.57
CA ASP A 54 -8.62 -4.09 -3.47
C ASP A 54 -10.13 -3.93 -3.59
N ALA A 55 -10.62 -2.70 -3.68
CA ALA A 55 -12.05 -2.40 -3.85
C ALA A 55 -12.70 -3.14 -5.03
N ILE A 56 -12.02 -3.16 -6.19
CA ILE A 56 -12.50 -3.88 -7.37
C ILE A 56 -12.56 -5.38 -7.10
N THR A 57 -11.49 -5.96 -6.54
CA THR A 57 -11.43 -7.40 -6.28
C THR A 57 -12.42 -7.84 -5.19
N THR A 58 -12.59 -7.03 -4.15
CA THR A 58 -13.56 -7.24 -3.07
C THR A 58 -14.97 -7.23 -3.61
N GLN A 59 -15.37 -6.20 -4.35
CA GLN A 59 -16.70 -6.16 -4.97
C GLN A 59 -16.90 -7.32 -5.96
N HIS A 60 -15.87 -7.70 -6.72
CA HIS A 60 -15.95 -8.86 -7.61
C HIS A 60 -16.17 -10.17 -6.85
N GLY A 61 -15.50 -10.36 -5.70
CA GLY A 61 -15.68 -11.52 -4.84
C GLY A 61 -17.05 -11.57 -4.18
N LEU A 62 -17.53 -10.44 -3.65
CA LEU A 62 -18.86 -10.34 -3.06
C LEU A 62 -19.95 -10.72 -4.08
N ASN A 63 -19.81 -10.27 -5.34
CA ASN A 63 -20.72 -10.63 -6.43
C ASN A 63 -20.67 -12.12 -6.80
N ARG A 64 -19.63 -12.85 -6.39
CA ARG A 64 -19.50 -14.31 -6.54
C ARG A 64 -19.87 -15.09 -5.27
N GLY A 65 -20.42 -14.41 -4.26
CA GLY A 65 -20.88 -15.03 -3.01
C GLY A 65 -19.79 -15.20 -1.95
N PHE A 66 -18.60 -14.61 -2.15
CA PHE A 66 -17.60 -14.56 -1.08
C PHE A 66 -18.05 -13.61 0.03
N GLN A 67 -17.49 -13.80 1.22
CA GLN A 67 -17.74 -12.91 2.36
C GLN A 67 -16.51 -12.08 2.65
N GLU A 68 -16.72 -10.80 2.96
CA GLU A 68 -15.64 -9.90 3.38
C GLU A 68 -15.00 -10.41 4.67
N ALA A 69 -13.70 -10.74 4.63
CA ALA A 69 -12.99 -11.31 5.77
C ALA A 69 -12.68 -10.25 6.85
N ASN A 70 -12.48 -9.00 6.46
CA ASN A 70 -12.19 -7.90 7.37
C ASN A 70 -13.49 -7.38 8.03
N PRO A 71 -13.70 -7.63 9.34
CA PRO A 71 -14.93 -7.22 10.01
C PRO A 71 -15.10 -5.70 10.07
N LEU A 72 -14.02 -4.92 10.00
CA LEU A 72 -14.07 -3.46 9.98
C LEU A 72 -14.57 -2.94 8.63
N MET A 73 -14.22 -3.60 7.53
CA MET A 73 -14.62 -3.20 6.19
C MET A 73 -15.98 -3.77 5.78
N ARG A 74 -16.36 -4.92 6.34
CA ARG A 74 -17.64 -5.58 6.07
C ARG A 74 -18.86 -4.64 6.07
N PRO A 75 -19.11 -3.78 7.08
CA PRO A 75 -20.27 -2.88 7.04
C PRO A 75 -20.25 -1.87 5.89
N PHE A 76 -19.09 -1.55 5.34
CA PHE A 76 -18.95 -0.65 4.21
C PHE A 76 -19.18 -1.41 2.90
N VAL A 77 -18.37 -2.43 2.64
CA VAL A 77 -18.30 -3.09 1.33
C VAL A 77 -19.58 -3.85 0.96
N THR A 78 -20.35 -4.33 1.96
CA THR A 78 -21.64 -5.01 1.70
C THR A 78 -22.77 -4.06 1.34
N ARG A 79 -22.55 -2.74 1.35
CA ARG A 79 -23.53 -1.71 0.93
C ARG A 79 -23.32 -1.28 -0.53
N GLY A 80 -22.62 -2.10 -1.32
CA GLY A 80 -22.32 -1.85 -2.73
C GLY A 80 -21.26 -0.77 -2.93
N VAL A 81 -21.15 -0.27 -4.16
CA VAL A 81 -20.06 0.62 -4.60
C VAL A 81 -19.90 1.88 -3.76
N ALA A 82 -20.99 2.49 -3.31
CA ALA A 82 -20.93 3.68 -2.47
C ALA A 82 -20.34 3.37 -1.07
N GLY A 83 -20.72 2.23 -0.50
CA GLY A 83 -20.18 1.75 0.76
C GLY A 83 -18.70 1.39 0.64
N GLU A 84 -18.33 0.68 -0.42
CA GLU A 84 -16.93 0.40 -0.78
C GLU A 84 -16.11 1.69 -0.85
N ALA A 85 -16.55 2.65 -1.67
CA ALA A 85 -15.84 3.91 -1.85
C ALA A 85 -15.68 4.67 -0.52
N ALA A 86 -16.69 4.67 0.35
CA ALA A 86 -16.59 5.27 1.68
C ALA A 86 -15.57 4.55 2.56
N GLY A 87 -15.59 3.21 2.59
CA GLY A 87 -14.62 2.41 3.33
C GLY A 87 -13.19 2.62 2.82
N SER A 88 -12.99 2.54 1.50
CA SER A 88 -11.69 2.77 0.86
C SER A 88 -11.17 4.17 1.14
N ALA A 89 -12.02 5.20 1.07
CA ALA A 89 -11.63 6.57 1.38
C ALA A 89 -11.22 6.74 2.85
N LEU A 90 -11.92 6.10 3.78
CA LEU A 90 -11.56 6.09 5.21
C LEU A 90 -10.23 5.38 5.44
N GLY A 91 -10.03 4.20 4.85
CA GLY A 91 -8.78 3.44 4.97
C GLY A 91 -7.59 4.20 4.38
N PHE A 92 -7.73 4.70 3.15
CA PHE A 92 -6.72 5.51 2.48
C PHE A 92 -6.39 6.79 3.26
N GLY A 93 -7.42 7.55 3.66
CA GLY A 93 -7.25 8.79 4.41
C GLY A 93 -6.59 8.56 5.77
N THR A 94 -6.95 7.48 6.47
CA THR A 94 -6.33 7.12 7.75
C THR A 94 -4.85 6.75 7.57
N GLY A 95 -4.54 5.88 6.60
CA GLY A 95 -3.16 5.48 6.31
C GLY A 95 -2.29 6.68 5.94
N LEU A 96 -2.76 7.54 5.03
CA LEU A 96 -2.03 8.74 4.63
C LEU A 96 -1.93 9.76 5.78
N GLY A 97 -2.98 9.87 6.60
CA GLY A 97 -3.01 10.72 7.79
C GLY A 97 -1.97 10.33 8.83
N VAL A 98 -1.79 9.02 9.09
CA VAL A 98 -0.72 8.52 9.97
C VAL A 98 0.66 8.90 9.43
N VAL A 99 0.91 8.69 8.14
CA VAL A 99 2.18 9.05 7.49
C VAL A 99 2.42 10.57 7.59
N TYR A 100 1.40 11.38 7.35
CA TYR A 100 1.47 12.84 7.50
C TYR A 100 1.74 13.29 8.94
N LEU A 101 1.10 12.65 9.93
CA LEU A 101 1.30 12.95 11.34
C LEU A 101 2.74 12.64 11.76
N LEU A 102 3.28 11.49 11.35
CA LEU A 102 4.68 11.12 11.59
C LEU A 102 5.64 12.14 10.98
N HIS A 103 5.34 12.61 9.77
CA HIS A 103 6.12 13.68 9.13
C HIS A 103 6.09 14.98 9.94
N ARG A 104 4.89 15.44 10.32
CA ARG A 104 4.70 16.70 11.06
C ARG A 104 5.33 16.68 12.45
N THR A 105 5.42 15.51 13.05
CA THR A 105 6.05 15.29 14.37
C THR A 105 7.54 14.93 14.26
N HIS A 106 8.14 15.07 13.08
CA HIS A 106 9.57 14.86 12.82
C HIS A 106 10.07 13.41 12.97
N HIS A 107 9.18 12.43 12.88
CA HIS A 107 9.51 11.01 12.92
C HIS A 107 9.77 10.44 11.51
N TYR A 108 10.71 11.00 10.75
CA TYR A 108 10.90 10.68 9.32
C TYR A 108 11.23 9.21 9.02
N LYS A 109 11.96 8.54 9.91
CA LYS A 109 12.23 7.09 9.77
C LYS A 109 10.95 6.27 9.93
N ALA A 110 10.13 6.61 10.93
CA ALA A 110 8.85 5.95 11.15
C ALA A 110 7.87 6.25 10.02
N GLU A 111 7.85 7.48 9.49
CA GLU A 111 7.07 7.87 8.32
C GLU A 111 7.39 6.97 7.11
N ARG A 112 8.68 6.77 6.81
CA ARG A 112 9.11 5.92 5.69
C ARG A 112 8.70 4.47 5.90
N ILE A 113 8.95 3.92 7.09
CA ILE A 113 8.57 2.54 7.44
C ILE A 113 7.04 2.38 7.36
N ALA A 114 6.28 3.31 7.92
CA ALA A 114 4.81 3.27 7.89
C ALA A 114 4.28 3.24 6.45
N MET A 115 4.81 4.08 5.57
CA MET A 115 4.40 4.09 4.16
C MET A 115 4.69 2.75 3.47
N GLN A 116 5.87 2.17 3.71
CA GLN A 116 6.26 0.87 3.14
C GLN A 116 5.40 -0.28 3.68
N VAL A 117 5.10 -0.28 4.98
CA VAL A 117 4.23 -1.29 5.62
C VAL A 117 2.82 -1.20 5.07
N ILE A 118 2.26 0.01 4.91
CA ILE A 118 0.94 0.20 4.32
C ILE A 118 0.90 -0.37 2.90
N ILE A 119 1.83 0.04 2.03
CA ILE A 119 1.90 -0.47 0.65
C ILE A 119 2.06 -2.00 0.61
N GLY A 120 2.96 -2.55 1.43
CA GLY A 120 3.18 -4.00 1.49
C GLY A 120 1.96 -4.78 1.98
N GLY A 121 1.27 -4.25 3.00
CA GLY A 121 0.05 -4.84 3.54
C GLY A 121 -1.09 -4.86 2.52
N GLU A 122 -1.38 -3.72 1.90
CA GLU A 122 -2.39 -3.60 0.84
C GLU A 122 -2.05 -4.50 -0.35
N GLY A 123 -0.79 -4.52 -0.77
CA GLY A 123 -0.31 -5.40 -1.85
C GLY A 123 -0.55 -6.88 -1.55
N PHE A 124 -0.35 -7.31 -0.30
CA PHE A 124 -0.66 -8.67 0.13
C PHE A 124 -2.16 -8.98 0.06
N VAL A 125 -3.01 -8.05 0.52
CA VAL A 125 -4.48 -8.21 0.47
C VAL A 125 -4.96 -8.35 -0.96
N VAL A 126 -4.52 -7.46 -1.86
CA VAL A 126 -4.86 -7.53 -3.29
C VAL A 126 -4.40 -8.85 -3.91
N ALA A 127 -3.16 -9.28 -3.63
CA ALA A 127 -2.65 -10.54 -4.15
C ALA A 127 -3.47 -11.74 -3.65
N ARG A 128 -3.87 -11.73 -2.38
CA ARG A 128 -4.74 -12.76 -1.79
C ARG A 128 -6.11 -12.79 -2.47
N ASN A 129 -6.73 -11.62 -2.70
CA ASN A 129 -8.04 -11.55 -3.37
C ASN A 129 -7.94 -12.05 -4.81
N ILE A 130 -6.94 -11.63 -5.56
CA ILE A 130 -6.69 -12.14 -6.93
C ILE A 130 -6.50 -13.65 -6.91
N HIS A 131 -5.74 -14.20 -5.96
CA HIS A 131 -5.55 -15.64 -5.85
C HIS A 131 -6.85 -16.40 -5.55
N ALA A 132 -7.72 -15.84 -4.72
CA ALA A 132 -9.01 -16.43 -4.38
C ALA A 132 -10.05 -16.35 -5.52
N LEU A 133 -9.91 -15.38 -6.43
CA LEU A 133 -10.84 -15.15 -7.55
C LEU A 133 -10.49 -15.90 -8.84
N ARG A 134 -9.28 -16.49 -8.90
CA ARG A 134 -8.84 -17.38 -9.99
C ARG A 134 -9.57 -18.71 -9.93
#